data_AF-A0A961L6S6-F1
#
_entry.id   AF-A0A961L6S6-F1
#
_cell.length_a   1.000
_cell.length_b   1.000
_cell.length_c   1.000
_cell.angle_alpha   90.00
_cell.angle_beta   90.00
_cell.angle_gamma   90.00
#
_symmetry.space_group_name_H-M   'P 1'
#
loop_
_entity.id
_entity.type
_entity.pdbx_description
1 polymer ?
#
loop_
_entity_poly.entity_id
_entity_poly.type
_entity_poly.pdbx_seq_one_letter_code
_entity_poly.pdbx_strand_id
1 'polypeptide(L)'
;SILFFTLALRFKHTQAVGRLKAEHGLPPSDPTREADQIARLERLAAEANLDPAFAKKFLAFIISEVIRHHERHLENGRPPNPTHEQE
;
A
#
# COMPACT_ATOMS: atom_id res chain seq x y z
N SER A 1 7.74 14.41 -12.27
CA SER A 1 6.83 13.26 -12.48
C SER A 1 7.37 11.89 -12.03
N ILE A 2 8.61 11.78 -11.52
CA ILE A 2 9.23 10.49 -11.13
C ILE A 2 8.72 9.94 -9.77
N LEU A 3 8.32 10.82 -8.85
CA LEU A 3 7.88 10.44 -7.50
C LEU A 3 6.62 9.55 -7.53
N PHE A 4 5.59 9.96 -8.27
CA PHE A 4 4.33 9.21 -8.39
C PHE A 4 4.50 7.86 -9.11
N PHE A 5 5.33 7.81 -10.15
CA PHE A 5 5.60 6.57 -10.90
C PHE A 5 6.35 5.54 -10.05
N THR A 6 7.34 5.99 -9.28
CA THR A 6 8.11 5.13 -8.36
C THR A 6 7.24 4.59 -7.23
N LEU A 7 6.35 5.43 -6.67
CA LEU A 7 5.37 5.00 -5.68
C LEU A 7 4.45 3.92 -6.27
N ALA A 8 3.86 4.16 -7.44
CA ALA A 8 2.96 3.21 -8.11
C ALA A 8 3.61 1.84 -8.38
N LEU A 9 4.86 1.82 -8.83
CA LEU A 9 5.65 0.60 -9.01
C LEU A 9 5.88 -0.15 -7.70
N ARG A 10 6.23 0.57 -6.63
CA ARG A 10 6.41 -0.02 -5.30
C ARG A 10 5.10 -0.64 -4.80
N PHE A 11 3.95 -0.01 -5.06
CA PHE A 11 2.62 -0.53 -4.69
C PHE A 11 2.25 -1.85 -5.40
N LYS A 12 2.52 -1.95 -6.71
CA LYS A 12 2.31 -3.20 -7.46
C LYS A 12 3.15 -4.34 -6.87
N HIS A 13 4.37 -4.02 -6.44
CA HIS A 13 5.27 -4.98 -5.82
C HIS A 13 4.82 -5.41 -4.41
N THR A 14 4.35 -4.47 -3.57
CA THR A 14 3.84 -4.81 -2.23
C THR A 14 2.57 -5.66 -2.27
N GLN A 15 1.72 -5.50 -3.28
CA GLN A 15 0.56 -6.37 -3.49
C GLN A 15 0.95 -7.80 -3.89
N ALA A 16 1.95 -7.95 -4.77
CA ALA A 16 2.45 -9.27 -5.16
C ALA A 16 3.04 -10.01 -3.95
N VAL A 17 3.80 -9.30 -3.12
CA VAL A 17 4.33 -9.85 -1.85
C VAL A 17 3.20 -10.19 -0.87
N GLY A 18 2.15 -9.37 -0.78
CA GLY A 18 0.98 -9.64 0.07
C GLY A 18 0.24 -10.93 -0.34
N ARG A 19 0.01 -11.13 -1.65
CA ARG A 19 -0.57 -12.37 -2.17
C ARG A 19 0.31 -13.58 -1.87
N LEU A 20 1.61 -13.47 -2.11
CA LEU A 20 2.56 -14.55 -1.85
C LEU A 20 2.64 -14.91 -0.36
N LYS A 21 2.61 -13.92 0.54
CA LYS A 21 2.54 -14.15 1.99
C LYS A 21 1.26 -14.87 2.39
N ALA A 22 0.12 -14.50 1.81
CA ALA A 22 -1.17 -15.15 2.07
C ALA A 22 -1.19 -16.61 1.58
N GLU A 23 -0.62 -16.88 0.40
CA GLU A 23 -0.47 -18.23 -0.16
C GLU A 23 0.43 -19.13 0.72
N HIS A 24 1.42 -18.56 1.40
CA HIS A 24 2.40 -19.31 2.21
C HIS A 24 2.19 -19.19 3.73
N GLY A 25 1.07 -18.61 4.19
CA GLY A 25 0.75 -18.49 5.62
C GLY A 25 1.73 -17.61 6.42
N LEU A 26 2.47 -16.73 5.75
CA LEU A 26 3.42 -15.82 6.41
C LEU A 26 2.69 -14.62 7.01
N PRO A 27 3.15 -14.11 8.17
CA PRO A 27 2.51 -12.96 8.80
C PRO A 27 2.55 -11.72 7.89
N PRO A 28 1.43 -10.98 7.80
CA PRO A 28 1.32 -9.83 6.90
C PRO A 28 2.28 -8.70 7.31
N SER A 29 2.50 -8.51 8.62
CA SER A 29 3.32 -7.45 9.20
C SER A 29 4.57 -8.02 9.89
N ASP A 30 5.68 -7.28 9.76
CA ASP A 30 6.95 -7.53 10.44
C ASP A 30 7.32 -6.23 11.16
N PRO A 31 7.06 -6.12 12.47
CA PRO A 31 7.21 -4.87 13.23
C PRO A 31 8.62 -4.29 13.19
N THR A 32 9.64 -5.16 13.21
CA THR A 32 11.04 -4.77 13.16
C THR A 32 11.35 -4.11 11.82
N ARG A 33 10.90 -4.74 10.72
CA ARG A 33 11.08 -4.22 9.36
C ARG A 33 10.32 -2.90 9.14
N GLU A 34 9.18 -2.71 9.80
CA GLU A 34 8.43 -1.45 9.74
C GLU A 34 9.16 -0.33 10.48
N ALA A 35 9.67 -0.60 11.67
CA ALA A 35 10.48 0.35 12.44
C ALA A 35 11.71 0.82 11.66
N ASP A 36 12.46 -0.10 11.04
CA ASP A 36 13.63 0.23 10.22
C ASP A 36 13.27 1.12 9.01
N GLN A 37 12.12 0.88 8.39
CA GLN A 37 11.66 1.69 7.25
C GLN A 37 11.29 3.12 7.67
N ILE A 38 10.67 3.29 8.84
CA ILE A 38 10.37 4.61 9.39
C ILE A 38 11.66 5.36 9.74
N ALA A 39 12.60 4.72 10.43
CA ALA A 39 13.89 5.32 10.77
C ALA A 39 14.66 5.77 9.52
N ARG A 40 14.65 4.96 8.45
CA ARG A 40 15.25 5.31 7.16
C ARG A 40 14.56 6.51 6.50
N LEU A 41 13.23 6.60 6.55
CA LEU A 41 12.48 7.73 6.01
C LEU A 41 12.83 9.03 6.74
N GLU A 42 12.88 8.99 8.08
CA GLU A 42 13.21 10.16 8.90
C GLU A 42 14.63 10.66 8.62
N ARG A 43 15.59 9.74 8.48
CA ARG A 43 16.96 10.08 8.09
C ARG A 43 17.01 10.76 6.72
N LEU A 44 16.34 10.20 5.71
CA LEU A 44 16.30 10.76 4.37
C LEU A 44 15.61 12.14 4.33
N ALA A 45 14.58 12.34 5.15
CA ALA A 45 13.92 13.63 5.27
C ALA A 45 14.87 14.68 5.86
N ALA A 46 15.57 14.32 6.95
CA ALA A 46 16.56 15.20 7.58
C ALA A 46 17.71 15.56 6.62
N GLU A 47 18.27 14.58 5.89
CA GLU A 47 19.31 14.79 4.88
C GLU A 47 18.84 15.74 3.75
N ALA A 48 17.55 15.75 3.44
CA ALA A 48 16.95 16.61 2.42
C ALA A 48 16.44 17.97 2.96
N ASN A 49 16.71 18.31 4.23
CA ASN A 49 16.13 19.47 4.93
C ASN A 49 14.59 19.52 4.88
N LEU A 50 13.95 18.35 4.88
CA LEU A 50 12.51 18.19 4.98
C LEU A 50 12.16 17.78 6.42
N ASP A 51 11.10 18.37 6.99
CA ASP A 51 10.61 17.97 8.31
C ASP A 51 10.24 16.46 8.33
N PRO A 52 10.89 15.64 9.18
CA PRO A 52 10.58 14.22 9.29
C PRO A 52 9.12 13.93 9.70
N ALA A 53 8.51 14.80 10.51
CA ALA A 53 7.11 14.66 10.88
C ALA A 53 6.19 14.86 9.68
N PHE A 54 6.48 15.86 8.83
CA PHE A 54 5.80 16.06 7.57
C PHE A 54 5.99 14.87 6.62
N ALA A 55 7.20 14.34 6.46
CA ALA A 55 7.48 13.20 5.59
C ALA A 55 6.67 11.94 5.97
N LYS A 56 6.54 11.66 7.28
CA LYS A 56 5.70 10.57 7.79
C LYS A 56 4.22 10.77 7.46
N LYS A 57 3.69 11.98 7.70
CA LYS A 57 2.28 12.31 7.38
C LYS A 57 2.01 12.19 5.87
N PHE A 58 2.94 12.66 5.04
CA PHE A 58 2.82 12.56 3.59
C PHE A 58 2.81 11.10 3.13
N LEU A 59 3.69 10.25 3.66
CA LEU A 59 3.70 8.83 3.34
C LEU A 59 2.39 8.14 3.76
N ALA A 60 1.89 8.42 4.98
CA ALA A 60 0.63 7.87 5.47
C ALA A 60 -0.57 8.29 4.59
N PHE A 61 -0.59 9.55 4.14
CA PHE A 61 -1.59 10.06 3.21
C PHE A 61 -1.56 9.30 1.87
N ILE A 62 -0.38 9.15 1.26
CA ILE A 62 -0.21 8.43 -0.01
C ILE A 62 -0.68 6.97 0.11
N ILE A 63 -0.35 6.28 1.20
CA ILE A 63 -0.80 4.89 1.44
C ILE A 63 -2.33 4.83 1.53
N SER A 64 -2.94 5.71 2.31
CA SER A 64 -4.39 5.76 2.52
C SER A 64 -5.14 5.97 1.21
N GLU A 65 -4.66 6.91 0.38
CA GLU A 65 -5.23 7.19 -0.93
C GLU A 65 -5.13 5.99 -1.88
N VAL A 66 -3.99 5.30 -1.89
CA VAL A 66 -3.80 4.13 -2.75
C VAL A 66 -4.70 2.95 -2.33
N ILE A 67 -4.90 2.73 -1.03
CA ILE A 67 -5.84 1.71 -0.54
C ILE A 67 -7.26 2.03 -1.00
N ARG A 68 -7.72 3.26 -0.78
CA ARG A 68 -9.04 3.72 -1.22
C ARG A 68 -9.27 3.54 -2.73
N HIS A 69 -8.25 3.81 -3.54
CA HIS A 69 -8.33 3.59 -4.99
C HIS A 69 -8.38 2.09 -5.36
N HIS A 70 -7.71 1.20 -4.62
CA HIS A 70 -7.79 -0.24 -4.88
C HIS A 70 -9.16 -0.83 -4.52
N GLU A 71 -9.76 -0.40 -3.41
CA GLU A 71 -11.10 -0.84 -2.98
C GLU A 71 -12.17 -0.48 -4.01
N ARG A 72 -12.10 0.74 -4.58
CA ARG A 72 -13.00 1.18 -5.66
C ARG A 72 -12.88 0.36 -6.94
N HIS A 73 -11.71 -0.20 -7.24
CA HIS A 73 -11.52 -1.06 -8.41
C HIS A 73 -12.07 -2.48 -8.19
N LEU A 74 -12.20 -2.92 -6.94
CA LEU A 74 -12.81 -4.22 -6.60
C LEU A 74 -14.35 -4.16 -6.60
N GLU A 75 -14.96 -3.01 -6.27
CA GLU A 75 -16.42 -2.83 -6.33
C GLU A 75 -16.99 -2.85 -7.77
N ASN A 76 -16.24 -2.37 -8.76
CA ASN A 76 -16.71 -2.33 -10.16
C ASN A 76 -16.52 -3.65 -10.93
N GLY A 77 -15.97 -4.69 -10.29
CA GLY A 77 -15.66 -5.98 -10.92
C GLY A 77 -16.58 -7.14 -10.54
N ARG A 78 -17.59 -6.91 -9.69
CA ARG A 78 -18.53 -7.96 -9.29
C ARG A 78 -19.68 -8.02 -10.31
N PRO A 79 -19.78 -9.05 -11.17
CA PRO A 79 -20.98 -9.24 -11.97
C PRO A 79 -22.18 -9.42 -11.02
N PRO A 80 -23.37 -8.89 -11.37
CA PRO A 80 -24.56 -9.09 -10.58
C PRO A 80 -24.77 -10.58 -10.36
N ASN A 81 -25.02 -10.96 -9.11
CA ASN A 81 -25.29 -12.34 -8.73
C ASN A 81 -26.50 -12.82 -9.55
N PRO A 82 -26.41 -13.89 -10.35
CA PRO A 82 -27.58 -14.43 -11.00
C PRO A 82 -28.51 -14.94 -9.92
N THR A 83 -29.62 -14.24 -9.72
CA THR A 83 -30.76 -14.71 -8.95
C THR A 83 -31.11 -16.10 -9.48
N HIS A 84 -31.12 -17.10 -8.61
CA HIS A 84 -31.68 -18.42 -8.92
C HIS A 84 -33.19 -18.25 -9.14
N GLU A 85 -33.59 -17.90 -10.36
CA GLU A 85 -34.94 -18.10 -10.87
C GLU A 85 -34.90 -19.31 -11.79
N GLN A 86 -35.10 -20.48 -11.19
CA GLN A 86 -35.62 -21.70 -11.80
C GLN A 86 -35.89 -22.73 -10.69
N GLU A 87 -37.06 -22.62 -10.07
CA GLU A 87 -38.14 -23.64 -10.03
C GLU A 87 -39.28 -23.20 -9.11
#